data_AF-A0A9X3G578-F1
#
_entry.id   AF-A0A9X3G578-F1
#
_cell.length_a   1.000
_cell.length_b   1.000
_cell.length_c   1.000
_cell.angle_alpha   90.00
_cell.angle_beta   90.00
_cell.angle_gamma   90.00
#
_symmetry.space_group_name_H-M   'P 1'
#
loop_
_entity.id
_entity.type
_entity.pdbx_description
1 polymer ?
#
loop_
_entity_poly.entity_id
_entity_poly.type
_entity_poly.pdbx_seq_one_letter_code
_entity_poly.pdbx_strand_id
1 'polypeptide(L)'
;MRTLAEDDRLIAAAGGVVWRTGDGGALETAVVHRPKYDDWSLPKGKLDAGEHPLVAAVREVGEETGLQVVVGRRSVQTRYETRHGPKRVDYWVMEAVGGEFAANDEVDELRWLPVSTAVELVTHSHDRAVLEDLARTDVPRPPRVLLVRHASAGDRSAWDGPDDQRPLDRRGRAQAATLAAVLPVFGPARLLSAPPVRCGQTLDPLARELGMTVGSVPELGEEGFDADPQAGVELVTGLLADADAVGPVVICSQGGAIPAVLLALGARWHGTAGALWPPSAKGSVWALGGRPGALVADYYRDFSADPAAPAGTLTPSTAGRG
;
A
#
# COMPACT_ATOMS: atom_id res chain seq x y z
N MET A 1 23.24 11.38 23.51
CA MET A 1 22.97 10.17 22.71
C MET A 1 22.57 10.65 21.32
N ARG A 2 23.49 10.60 20.35
CA ARG A 2 23.20 11.01 18.96
C ARG A 2 22.28 9.96 18.35
N THR A 3 21.07 10.36 18.00
CA THR A 3 20.19 9.60 17.11
C THR A 3 20.96 9.33 15.83
N LEU A 4 20.94 8.08 15.36
CA LEU A 4 21.50 7.67 14.08
C LEU A 4 21.03 8.65 13.03
N ALA A 5 21.93 9.53 12.56
CA ALA A 5 21.69 10.27 11.34
C ALA A 5 21.42 9.21 10.27
N GLU A 6 20.26 9.30 9.62
CA GLU A 6 19.98 8.52 8.42
C GLU A 6 21.19 8.68 7.49
N ASP A 7 21.77 7.55 7.13
CA ASP A 7 22.99 7.50 6.35
C ASP A 7 22.64 8.06 4.96
N ASP A 8 23.17 9.24 4.60
CA ASP A 8 23.02 9.88 3.28
C ASP A 8 23.46 8.95 2.11
N ARG A 9 24.00 7.76 2.42
CA ARG A 9 24.37 6.70 1.48
C ARG A 9 23.36 5.55 1.37
N LEU A 10 22.26 5.58 2.13
CA LEU A 10 21.26 4.51 2.07
C LEU A 10 20.57 4.52 0.71
N ILE A 11 20.71 3.42 -0.03
CA ILE A 11 20.01 3.22 -1.29
C ILE A 11 18.63 2.64 -0.98
N ALA A 12 17.59 3.48 -1.10
CA ALA A 12 16.21 3.02 -1.03
C ALA A 12 15.77 2.36 -2.34
N ALA A 13 15.15 1.20 -2.21
CA ALA A 13 14.62 0.42 -3.32
C ALA A 13 13.31 -0.24 -2.91
N ALA A 14 12.54 -0.67 -3.88
CA ALA A 14 11.30 -1.39 -3.65
C ALA A 14 11.05 -2.43 -4.74
N GLY A 15 10.26 -3.45 -4.42
CA GLY A 15 9.99 -4.55 -5.32
C GLY A 15 8.74 -5.34 -4.96
N GLY A 16 8.47 -6.36 -5.78
CA GLY A 16 7.29 -7.21 -5.62
C GLY A 16 7.67 -8.68 -5.62
N VAL A 17 7.02 -9.45 -4.74
CA VAL A 17 6.89 -10.90 -4.97
C VAL A 17 5.56 -11.14 -5.67
N VAL A 18 5.64 -11.36 -6.98
CA VAL A 18 4.47 -11.45 -7.85
C VAL A 18 4.01 -12.90 -7.91
N TRP A 19 2.76 -13.15 -7.54
CA TRP A 19 2.16 -14.47 -7.53
C TRP A 19 0.98 -14.56 -8.50
N ARG A 20 0.66 -15.79 -8.91
CA ARG A 20 -0.57 -16.14 -9.61
C ARG A 20 -1.03 -17.53 -9.17
N THR A 21 -2.28 -17.85 -9.51
CA THR A 21 -2.77 -19.22 -9.45
C THR A 21 -2.42 -19.91 -10.76
N GLY A 22 -1.47 -20.84 -10.73
CA GLY A 22 -1.08 -21.67 -11.87
C GLY A 22 -2.04 -22.84 -12.10
N ASP A 23 -1.65 -23.72 -13.03
CA ASP A 23 -2.44 -24.90 -13.39
C ASP A 23 -2.73 -25.77 -12.16
N GLY A 24 -3.97 -26.27 -12.07
CA GLY A 24 -4.40 -27.10 -10.94
C GLY A 24 -4.53 -26.37 -9.59
N GLY A 25 -4.49 -25.03 -9.58
CA GLY A 25 -4.67 -24.23 -8.36
C GLY A 25 -3.37 -24.00 -7.57
N ALA A 26 -2.22 -24.34 -8.13
CA ALA A 26 -0.94 -24.17 -7.45
C ALA A 26 -0.54 -22.70 -7.35
N LEU A 27 0.07 -22.32 -6.22
CA LEU A 27 0.65 -20.99 -6.06
C LEU A 27 2.00 -20.93 -6.81
N GLU A 28 2.06 -20.09 -7.83
CA GLU A 28 3.28 -19.79 -8.57
C GLU A 28 3.75 -18.37 -8.28
N THR A 29 5.06 -18.15 -8.42
CA THR A 29 5.69 -16.84 -8.30
C THR A 29 6.59 -16.57 -9.49
N ALA A 30 6.66 -15.30 -9.91
CA ALA A 30 7.60 -14.86 -10.93
C ALA A 30 8.98 -14.63 -10.31
N VAL A 31 10.02 -15.13 -10.98
CA VAL A 31 11.43 -14.79 -10.72
C VAL A 31 12.08 -14.37 -12.03
N VAL A 32 13.00 -13.40 -11.93
CA VAL A 32 13.67 -12.80 -13.08
C VAL A 32 15.16 -13.13 -13.08
N HIS A 33 15.70 -13.39 -14.27
CA HIS A 33 17.14 -13.51 -14.50
C HIS A 33 17.70 -12.17 -14.97
N ARG A 34 18.88 -11.79 -14.46
CA ARG A 34 19.55 -10.54 -14.82
C ARG A 34 20.93 -10.80 -15.41
N PRO A 35 21.13 -10.64 -16.73
CA PRO A 35 22.40 -10.95 -17.40
C PRO A 35 23.62 -10.24 -16.80
N LYS A 36 23.41 -9.01 -16.33
CA LYS A 36 24.47 -8.17 -15.75
C LYS A 36 25.12 -8.79 -14.50
N TYR A 37 24.38 -9.59 -13.76
CA TYR A 37 24.82 -10.22 -12.51
C TYR A 37 24.86 -11.74 -12.60
N ASP A 38 24.28 -12.32 -13.65
CA ASP A 38 24.07 -13.76 -13.82
C ASP A 38 23.37 -14.35 -12.59
N ASP A 39 22.29 -13.68 -12.15
CA ASP A 39 21.54 -14.02 -10.95
C ASP A 39 20.04 -14.13 -11.17
N TRP A 40 19.41 -14.95 -10.33
CA TRP A 40 17.96 -15.10 -10.23
C TRP A 40 17.47 -14.36 -8.99
N SER A 41 16.53 -13.44 -9.17
CA SER A 41 16.01 -12.63 -8.06
C SER A 41 14.54 -12.26 -8.25
N LEU A 42 13.97 -11.58 -7.25
CA LEU A 42 12.66 -10.95 -7.36
C LEU A 42 12.77 -9.57 -8.04
N PRO A 43 11.73 -9.13 -8.76
CA PRO A 43 11.75 -7.85 -9.45
C PRO A 43 11.77 -6.67 -8.46
N LYS A 44 12.69 -5.73 -8.67
CA LYS A 44 12.94 -4.59 -7.78
C LYS A 44 13.90 -3.57 -8.40
N GLY A 45 13.72 -2.32 -8.05
CA GLY A 45 14.68 -1.28 -8.39
C GLY A 45 14.66 -0.12 -7.42
N LYS A 46 15.37 0.94 -7.79
CA LYS A 46 15.62 2.07 -6.89
C LYS A 46 14.41 3.01 -6.92
N LEU A 47 14.19 3.70 -5.80
CA LEU A 47 13.21 4.77 -5.79
C LEU A 47 13.67 5.94 -6.66
N ASP A 48 12.74 6.50 -7.40
CA ASP A 48 12.89 7.80 -8.04
C ASP A 48 12.74 8.94 -7.02
N ALA A 49 13.20 10.12 -7.42
CA ALA A 49 13.10 11.30 -6.58
C ALA A 49 11.64 11.65 -6.27
N GLY A 50 11.31 11.70 -4.98
CA GLY A 50 9.95 12.01 -4.53
C GLY A 50 8.98 10.82 -4.57
N GLU A 51 9.46 9.62 -4.90
CA GLU A 51 8.62 8.44 -5.05
C GLU A 51 8.36 7.74 -3.72
N HIS A 52 7.11 7.28 -3.51
CA HIS A 52 6.79 6.43 -2.37
C HIS A 52 7.19 4.98 -2.70
N PRO A 53 7.77 4.20 -1.76
CA PRO A 53 8.25 2.84 -2.02
C PRO A 53 7.22 1.91 -2.68
N LEU A 54 5.94 1.98 -2.29
CA LEU A 54 4.88 1.18 -2.92
C LEU A 54 4.71 1.49 -4.42
N VAL A 55 4.80 2.77 -4.79
CA VAL A 55 4.66 3.20 -6.19
C VAL A 55 5.85 2.69 -7.00
N ALA A 56 7.06 2.83 -6.44
CA ALA A 56 8.28 2.26 -7.01
C ALA A 56 8.14 0.75 -7.20
N ALA A 57 7.64 0.01 -6.22
CA ALA A 57 7.48 -1.44 -6.33
C ALA A 57 6.57 -1.84 -7.50
N VAL A 58 5.46 -1.13 -7.71
CA VAL A 58 4.53 -1.40 -8.83
C VAL A 58 5.18 -1.04 -10.18
N ARG A 59 5.86 0.11 -10.25
CA ARG A 59 6.59 0.54 -11.45
C ARG A 59 7.67 -0.46 -11.84
N GLU A 60 8.54 -0.82 -10.90
CA GLU A 60 9.67 -1.74 -11.11
C GLU A 60 9.21 -3.13 -11.53
N VAL A 61 8.13 -3.64 -10.93
CA VAL A 61 7.50 -4.89 -11.40
C VAL A 61 7.04 -4.74 -12.86
N GLY A 62 6.34 -3.66 -13.20
CA GLY A 62 5.90 -3.41 -14.57
C GLY A 62 7.05 -3.29 -15.58
N GLU A 63 8.12 -2.57 -15.22
CA GLU A 63 9.29 -2.32 -16.07
C GLU A 63 10.11 -3.60 -16.30
N GLU A 64 10.42 -4.35 -15.24
CA GLU A 64 11.26 -5.55 -15.34
C GLU A 64 10.51 -6.75 -15.92
N THR A 65 9.19 -6.84 -15.72
CA THR A 65 8.42 -8.06 -16.02
C THR A 65 7.33 -7.90 -17.07
N GLY A 66 6.92 -6.66 -17.40
CA GLY A 66 5.75 -6.40 -18.24
C GLY A 66 4.40 -6.78 -17.60
N LEU A 67 4.40 -7.25 -16.35
CA LEU A 67 3.19 -7.70 -15.66
C LEU A 67 2.39 -6.53 -15.09
N GLN A 68 1.07 -6.65 -15.19
CA GLN A 68 0.12 -5.80 -14.49
C GLN A 68 -0.27 -6.48 -13.18
N VAL A 69 -0.25 -5.72 -12.09
CA VAL A 69 -0.41 -6.29 -10.75
C VAL A 69 -1.42 -5.55 -9.88
N VAL A 70 -2.06 -6.30 -8.99
CA VAL A 70 -2.80 -5.78 -7.85
C VAL A 70 -1.99 -6.00 -6.58
N VAL A 71 -1.86 -4.93 -5.78
CA VAL A 71 -1.06 -4.89 -4.57
C VAL A 71 -1.78 -5.56 -3.41
N GLY A 72 -1.07 -6.48 -2.76
CA GLY A 72 -1.44 -7.12 -1.50
C GLY A 72 -0.78 -6.46 -0.29
N ARG A 73 -0.60 -7.24 0.77
CA ARG A 73 0.11 -6.81 1.97
C ARG A 73 1.58 -6.47 1.69
N ARG A 74 2.16 -5.64 2.57
CA ARG A 74 3.61 -5.50 2.65
C ARG A 74 4.24 -6.82 3.08
N SER A 75 5.37 -7.17 2.46
CA SER A 75 6.19 -8.33 2.81
C SER A 75 7.40 -7.89 3.65
N VAL A 76 8.41 -8.74 3.77
CA VAL A 76 9.62 -8.45 4.52
C VAL A 76 10.40 -7.29 3.89
N GLN A 77 10.98 -6.46 4.75
CA GLN A 77 12.00 -5.48 4.35
C GLN A 77 13.37 -6.15 4.45
N THR A 78 14.20 -5.98 3.42
CA THR A 78 15.57 -6.51 3.41
C THR A 78 16.57 -5.38 3.48
N ARG A 79 17.71 -5.61 4.14
CA ARG A 79 18.83 -4.65 4.20
C ARG A 79 20.14 -5.39 4.04
N TYR A 80 20.96 -4.95 3.10
CA TYR A 80 22.25 -5.59 2.79
C TYR A 80 23.26 -4.58 2.25
N GLU A 81 24.54 -4.90 2.37
CA GLU A 81 25.63 -4.05 1.85
C GLU A 81 25.83 -4.26 0.36
N THR A 82 26.09 -3.17 -0.35
CA THR A 82 26.49 -3.20 -1.76
C THR A 82 27.79 -2.42 -1.94
N ARG A 83 28.43 -2.55 -3.11
CA ARG A 83 29.61 -1.73 -3.45
C ARG A 83 29.36 -0.22 -3.40
N HIS A 84 28.10 0.21 -3.45
CA HIS A 84 27.67 1.60 -3.49
C HIS A 84 27.12 2.09 -2.15
N GLY A 85 27.13 1.26 -1.11
CA GLY A 85 26.58 1.55 0.21
C GLY A 85 25.46 0.58 0.62
N PRO A 86 24.91 0.77 1.84
CA PRO A 86 23.82 -0.05 2.33
C PRO A 86 22.59 0.14 1.45
N LYS A 87 21.93 -0.97 1.08
CA LYS A 87 20.68 -0.98 0.33
C LYS A 87 19.54 -1.52 1.20
N ARG A 88 18.40 -0.82 1.18
CA ARG A 88 17.13 -1.27 1.77
C ARG A 88 16.16 -1.56 0.64
N VAL A 89 15.49 -2.71 0.68
CA VAL A 89 14.41 -3.04 -0.25
C VAL A 89 13.14 -3.33 0.53
N ASP A 90 12.10 -2.55 0.27
CA ASP A 90 10.75 -2.78 0.78
C ASP A 90 9.96 -3.59 -0.26
N TYR A 91 9.41 -4.75 0.14
CA TYR A 91 8.67 -5.63 -0.78
C TYR A 91 7.17 -5.64 -0.49
N TRP A 92 6.37 -5.88 -1.53
CA TRP A 92 4.94 -6.17 -1.44
C TRP A 92 4.62 -7.51 -2.07
N VAL A 93 3.63 -8.21 -1.51
CA VAL A 93 3.01 -9.35 -2.18
C VAL A 93 2.06 -8.82 -3.23
N MET A 94 2.19 -9.25 -4.49
CA MET A 94 1.43 -8.70 -5.61
C MET A 94 0.81 -9.81 -6.43
N GLU A 95 -0.46 -9.70 -6.79
CA GLU A 95 -1.13 -10.65 -7.68
C GLU A 95 -0.98 -10.19 -9.13
N ALA A 96 -0.53 -11.06 -10.02
CA ALA A 96 -0.56 -10.78 -11.45
C ALA A 96 -1.98 -10.87 -11.99
N VAL A 97 -2.46 -9.78 -12.58
CA VAL A 97 -3.82 -9.65 -13.15
C VAL A 97 -3.81 -9.47 -14.67
N GLY A 98 -2.64 -9.40 -15.27
CA GLY A 98 -2.46 -9.23 -16.71
C GLY A 98 -1.00 -8.95 -17.07
N GLY A 99 -0.80 -8.51 -18.31
CA GLY A 99 0.54 -8.26 -18.86
C GLY A 99 1.24 -9.53 -19.35
N GLU A 100 2.32 -9.32 -20.10
CA GLU A 100 3.14 -10.38 -20.68
C GLU A 100 4.60 -9.96 -20.63
N PHE A 101 5.47 -10.92 -20.33
CA PHE A 101 6.90 -10.66 -20.27
C PHE A 101 7.48 -10.43 -21.65
N ALA A 102 8.26 -9.36 -21.77
CA ALA A 102 9.16 -9.12 -22.88
C ALA A 102 10.56 -8.85 -22.31
N ALA A 103 11.57 -9.54 -22.84
CA ALA A 103 12.96 -9.30 -22.48
C ALA A 103 13.34 -7.84 -22.72
N ASN A 104 14.11 -7.27 -21.81
CA ASN A 104 14.54 -5.89 -21.81
C ASN A 104 16.03 -5.79 -21.41
N ASP A 105 16.54 -4.57 -21.27
CA ASP A 105 17.96 -4.33 -20.98
C ASP A 105 18.41 -4.85 -19.59
N GLU A 106 17.48 -5.05 -18.66
CA GLU A 106 17.76 -5.50 -17.30
C GLU A 106 17.45 -6.98 -17.06
N VAL A 107 16.39 -7.49 -17.69
CA VAL A 107 15.86 -8.85 -17.52
C VAL A 107 15.71 -9.52 -18.88
N ASP A 108 16.41 -10.65 -19.07
CA ASP A 108 16.34 -11.47 -20.30
C ASP A 108 15.38 -12.65 -20.17
N GLU A 109 15.10 -13.11 -18.95
CA GLU A 109 14.23 -14.26 -18.69
C GLU A 109 13.34 -14.05 -17.45
N LEU A 110 12.07 -14.45 -17.57
CA LEU A 110 11.13 -14.57 -16.46
C LEU A 110 10.61 -16.01 -16.39
N ARG A 111 10.59 -16.59 -15.18
CA ARG A 111 9.99 -17.90 -14.91
C ARG A 111 8.89 -17.81 -13.87
N TRP A 112 7.76 -18.44 -14.19
CA TRP A 112 6.75 -18.79 -13.21
C TRP A 112 7.09 -20.15 -12.61
N LEU A 113 7.23 -20.20 -11.29
CA LEU A 113 7.64 -21.41 -10.57
C LEU A 113 6.80 -21.63 -9.32
N PRO A 114 6.59 -22.88 -8.89
CA PRO A 114 6.15 -23.16 -7.52
C PRO A 114 7.08 -22.47 -6.52
N VAL A 115 6.52 -21.92 -5.43
CA VAL A 115 7.30 -21.12 -4.47
C VAL A 115 8.49 -21.88 -3.90
N SER A 116 8.34 -23.19 -3.63
CA SER A 116 9.45 -24.04 -3.16
C SER A 116 10.61 -24.10 -4.16
N THR A 117 10.32 -24.22 -5.45
CA THR A 117 11.33 -24.24 -6.52
C THR A 117 11.97 -22.86 -6.70
N ALA A 118 11.20 -21.79 -6.56
CA ALA A 118 11.74 -20.43 -6.60
C ALA A 118 12.74 -20.18 -5.45
N VAL A 119 12.45 -20.67 -4.24
CA VAL A 119 13.36 -20.55 -3.07
C VAL A 119 14.71 -21.22 -3.33
N GLU A 120 14.71 -22.37 -4.02
CA GLU A 120 15.94 -23.08 -4.40
C GLU A 120 16.72 -22.33 -5.48
N LEU A 121 16.02 -21.73 -6.45
CA LEU A 121 16.60 -21.08 -7.62
C LEU A 121 17.21 -19.70 -7.30
N VAL A 122 16.54 -18.87 -6.50
CA VAL A 122 17.02 -17.49 -6.26
C VAL A 122 18.41 -17.48 -5.63
N THR A 123 19.26 -16.61 -6.14
CA THR A 123 20.67 -16.57 -5.81
C THR A 123 20.90 -16.05 -4.39
N HIS A 124 20.10 -15.08 -3.95
CA HIS A 124 20.32 -14.37 -2.69
C HIS A 124 19.36 -14.81 -1.58
N SER A 125 19.87 -14.90 -0.35
CA SER A 125 19.08 -15.28 0.82
C SER A 125 17.97 -14.29 1.18
N HIS A 126 18.15 -13.00 0.85
CA HIS A 126 17.14 -11.99 1.11
C HIS A 126 15.89 -12.15 0.22
N ASP A 127 16.04 -12.64 -1.02
CA ASP A 127 14.89 -12.99 -1.86
C ASP A 127 14.17 -14.24 -1.34
N ARG A 128 14.91 -15.21 -0.78
CA ARG A 128 14.33 -16.40 -0.13
C ARG A 128 13.39 -16.02 1.02
N ALA A 129 13.79 -15.06 1.86
CA ALA A 129 12.96 -14.60 2.96
C ALA A 129 11.61 -14.00 2.49
N VAL A 130 11.61 -13.31 1.34
CA VAL A 130 10.37 -12.75 0.74
C VAL A 130 9.49 -13.87 0.18
N LEU A 131 10.08 -14.87 -0.47
CA LEU A 131 9.37 -16.05 -0.98
C LEU A 131 8.77 -16.91 0.15
N GLU A 132 9.50 -17.07 1.25
CA GLU A 132 9.00 -17.74 2.46
C GLU A 132 7.82 -16.98 3.07
N ASP A 133 7.87 -15.64 3.09
CA ASP A 133 6.71 -14.84 3.49
C ASP A 133 5.52 -15.00 2.53
N LEU A 134 5.73 -15.04 1.20
CA LEU A 134 4.66 -15.34 0.23
C LEU A 134 3.97 -16.70 0.51
N ALA A 135 4.76 -17.71 0.89
CA ALA A 135 4.27 -19.06 1.16
C ALA A 135 3.39 -19.18 2.41
N ARG A 136 3.40 -18.17 3.29
CA ARG A 136 2.59 -18.15 4.50
C ARG A 136 1.10 -18.22 4.20
N THR A 137 0.40 -19.07 4.95
CA THR A 137 -1.04 -19.30 4.87
C THR A 137 -1.78 -18.78 6.10
N ASP A 138 -1.06 -18.45 7.17
CA ASP A 138 -1.59 -17.81 8.37
C ASP A 138 -1.92 -16.33 8.16
N VAL A 139 -1.49 -15.77 7.01
CA VAL A 139 -1.58 -14.37 6.66
C VAL A 139 -2.11 -14.23 5.23
N PRO A 140 -3.24 -13.55 4.99
CA PRO A 140 -3.73 -13.38 3.63
C PRO A 140 -2.81 -12.49 2.80
N ARG A 141 -2.85 -12.71 1.49
CA ARG A 141 -2.07 -11.93 0.51
C ARG A 141 -2.74 -10.60 0.18
N PRO A 142 -4.01 -10.56 -0.28
CA PRO A 142 -4.69 -9.30 -0.55
C PRO A 142 -5.28 -8.67 0.72
N PRO A 143 -5.33 -7.33 0.82
CA PRO A 143 -6.22 -6.68 1.77
C PRO A 143 -7.68 -6.86 1.36
N ARG A 144 -8.59 -6.78 2.34
CA ARG A 144 -10.04 -6.76 2.15
C ARG A 144 -10.66 -5.40 2.46
N VAL A 145 -10.00 -4.59 3.29
CA VAL A 145 -10.48 -3.26 3.68
C VAL A 145 -9.34 -2.25 3.59
N LEU A 146 -9.61 -1.09 2.99
CA LEU A 146 -8.74 0.08 3.04
C LEU A 146 -9.44 1.17 3.88
N LEU A 147 -9.07 1.32 5.16
CA LEU A 147 -9.61 2.38 6.00
C LEU A 147 -8.83 3.68 5.78
N VAL A 148 -9.50 4.68 5.22
CA VAL A 148 -8.94 5.99 4.89
C VAL A 148 -9.41 7.01 5.92
N ARG A 149 -8.51 7.66 6.67
CA ARG A 149 -8.91 8.85 7.43
C ARG A 149 -9.12 9.99 6.45
N HIS A 150 -10.24 10.70 6.56
CA HIS A 150 -10.50 11.88 5.71
C HIS A 150 -9.30 12.84 5.67
N ALA A 151 -9.15 13.51 4.53
CA ALA A 151 -8.09 14.46 4.29
C ALA A 151 -8.30 15.76 5.11
N SER A 152 -7.34 16.69 5.02
CA SER A 152 -7.41 17.95 5.75
C SER A 152 -8.64 18.80 5.40
N ALA A 153 -9.34 19.31 6.41
CA ALA A 153 -10.60 20.05 6.27
C ALA A 153 -10.58 21.39 7.04
N GLY A 154 -9.40 21.95 7.26
CA GLY A 154 -9.20 23.13 8.10
C GLY A 154 -9.46 22.88 9.58
N ASP A 155 -9.64 23.98 10.32
CA ASP A 155 -9.97 24.00 11.74
C ASP A 155 -11.50 24.04 11.93
N ARG A 156 -12.00 23.28 12.90
CA ARG A 156 -13.41 23.28 13.29
C ARG A 156 -13.83 24.63 13.88
N SER A 157 -12.95 25.28 14.65
CA SER A 157 -13.24 26.55 15.33
C SER A 157 -13.37 27.75 14.37
N ALA A 158 -12.80 27.62 13.16
CA ALA A 158 -12.85 28.65 12.12
C ALA A 158 -13.97 28.41 11.08
N TRP A 159 -14.87 27.47 11.35
CA TRP A 159 -15.99 27.13 10.47
C TRP A 159 -17.30 27.53 11.12
N ASP A 160 -18.05 28.40 10.44
CA ASP A 160 -19.29 28.99 10.97
C ASP A 160 -20.53 28.10 10.78
N GLY A 161 -20.40 26.96 10.09
CA GLY A 161 -21.49 26.04 9.79
C GLY A 161 -21.48 24.76 10.63
N PRO A 162 -22.44 23.84 10.38
CA PRO A 162 -22.40 22.49 10.96
C PRO A 162 -21.09 21.75 10.62
N ASP A 163 -20.43 21.12 11.60
CA ASP A 163 -19.11 20.48 11.39
C ASP A 163 -19.17 19.30 10.41
N ASP A 164 -20.30 18.62 10.30
CA ASP A 164 -20.55 17.57 9.31
C ASP A 164 -20.54 18.10 7.86
N GLN A 165 -20.86 19.38 7.66
CA GLN A 165 -20.84 20.04 6.34
C GLN A 165 -19.48 20.66 5.98
N ARG A 166 -18.51 20.65 6.89
CA ARG A 166 -17.19 21.27 6.66
C ARG A 166 -16.42 20.57 5.54
N PRO A 167 -16.02 21.29 4.48
CA PRO A 167 -15.36 20.69 3.32
C PRO A 167 -13.85 20.49 3.52
N LEU A 168 -13.22 19.79 2.57
CA LEU A 168 -11.77 19.74 2.47
C LEU A 168 -11.16 21.12 2.21
N ASP A 169 -10.03 21.39 2.86
CA ASP A 169 -9.21 22.57 2.58
C ASP A 169 -8.32 22.33 1.34
N ARG A 170 -7.47 23.32 0.99
CA ARG A 170 -6.55 23.19 -0.15
C ARG A 170 -5.60 21.99 -0.01
N ARG A 171 -5.06 21.76 1.19
CA ARG A 171 -4.18 20.62 1.47
C ARG A 171 -4.96 19.31 1.38
N GLY A 172 -6.19 19.28 1.88
CA GLY A 172 -7.05 18.12 1.82
C GLY A 172 -7.37 17.67 0.40
N ARG A 173 -7.65 18.62 -0.49
CA ARG A 173 -7.85 18.32 -1.92
C ARG A 173 -6.60 17.74 -2.57
N ALA A 174 -5.41 18.22 -2.22
CA ALA A 174 -4.15 17.64 -2.70
C ALA A 174 -3.95 16.21 -2.16
N GLN A 175 -4.22 15.96 -0.89
CA GLN A 175 -4.18 14.61 -0.30
C GLN A 175 -5.17 13.66 -0.97
N ALA A 176 -6.40 14.11 -1.24
CA ALA A 176 -7.41 13.33 -1.96
C ALA A 176 -6.96 12.98 -3.39
N ALA A 177 -6.28 13.89 -4.08
CA ALA A 177 -5.69 13.62 -5.38
C ALA A 177 -4.56 12.57 -5.31
N THR A 178 -3.67 12.65 -4.30
CA THR A 178 -2.64 11.62 -4.07
C THR A 178 -3.26 10.24 -3.81
N LEU A 179 -4.30 10.18 -2.97
CA LEU A 179 -5.03 8.94 -2.72
C LEU A 179 -5.63 8.36 -4.00
N ALA A 180 -6.23 9.20 -4.85
CA ALA A 180 -6.80 8.75 -6.12
C ALA A 180 -5.76 8.24 -7.12
N ALA A 181 -4.54 8.78 -7.09
CA ALA A 181 -3.45 8.30 -7.94
C ALA A 181 -2.87 6.95 -7.47
N VAL A 182 -2.90 6.67 -6.15
CA VAL A 182 -2.23 5.48 -5.58
C VAL A 182 -3.21 4.35 -5.32
N LEU A 183 -4.39 4.60 -4.74
CA LEU A 183 -5.30 3.53 -4.32
C LEU A 183 -5.80 2.58 -5.44
N PRO A 184 -5.84 2.94 -6.74
CA PRO A 184 -6.14 1.98 -7.80
C PRO A 184 -5.23 0.76 -7.83
N VAL A 185 -3.97 0.85 -7.36
CA VAL A 185 -3.04 -0.29 -7.35
C VAL A 185 -3.52 -1.44 -6.46
N PHE A 186 -4.43 -1.19 -5.51
CA PHE A 186 -5.02 -2.22 -4.67
C PHE A 186 -6.26 -2.90 -5.29
N GLY A 187 -6.68 -2.49 -6.50
CA GLY A 187 -7.85 -3.06 -7.18
C GLY A 187 -9.16 -2.94 -6.38
N PRO A 188 -9.52 -1.77 -5.83
CA PRO A 188 -10.70 -1.63 -4.97
C PRO A 188 -12.00 -1.97 -5.73
N ALA A 189 -12.91 -2.66 -5.04
CA ALA A 189 -14.19 -3.10 -5.61
C ALA A 189 -15.36 -2.19 -5.22
N ARG A 190 -15.26 -1.49 -4.08
CA ARG A 190 -16.33 -0.64 -3.52
C ARG A 190 -15.74 0.54 -2.78
N LEU A 191 -16.45 1.67 -2.83
CA LEU A 191 -16.12 2.89 -2.08
C LEU A 191 -17.26 3.23 -1.12
N LEU A 192 -16.94 3.42 0.15
CA LEU A 192 -17.87 3.82 1.20
C LEU A 192 -17.33 5.04 1.95
N SER A 193 -18.23 5.91 2.43
CA SER A 193 -17.88 7.08 3.21
C SER A 193 -18.77 7.23 4.44
N ALA A 194 -18.15 7.60 5.55
CA ALA A 194 -18.86 8.17 6.69
C ALA A 194 -19.64 9.45 6.27
N PRO A 195 -20.69 9.84 7.01
CA PRO A 195 -21.60 10.93 6.60
C PRO A 195 -20.97 12.32 6.39
N PRO A 196 -19.95 12.78 7.16
CA PRO A 196 -19.42 14.12 6.98
C PRO A 196 -18.90 14.39 5.56
N VAL A 197 -19.18 15.58 5.03
CA VAL A 197 -18.85 16.00 3.64
C VAL A 197 -17.38 15.79 3.31
N ARG A 198 -16.47 16.10 4.24
CA ARG A 198 -15.03 15.88 4.08
C ARG A 198 -14.64 14.42 3.82
N CYS A 199 -15.40 13.45 4.33
CA CYS A 199 -15.14 12.03 4.09
C CYS A 199 -15.47 11.69 2.63
N GLY A 200 -16.65 12.10 2.14
CA GLY A 200 -17.05 11.91 0.74
C GLY A 200 -16.07 12.60 -0.21
N GLN A 201 -15.76 13.87 0.04
CA GLN A 201 -14.80 14.66 -0.74
C GLN A 201 -13.38 14.08 -0.77
N THR A 202 -13.01 13.26 0.22
CA THR A 202 -11.70 12.57 0.21
C THR A 202 -11.69 11.46 -0.84
N LEU A 203 -12.83 10.82 -1.10
CA LEU A 203 -12.96 9.74 -2.09
C LEU A 203 -13.43 10.21 -3.47
N ASP A 204 -14.01 11.41 -3.60
CA ASP A 204 -14.51 11.93 -4.88
C ASP A 204 -13.51 11.83 -6.04
N PRO A 205 -12.20 12.12 -5.89
CA PRO A 205 -11.25 11.96 -6.99
C PRO A 205 -11.02 10.49 -7.36
N LEU A 206 -10.96 9.58 -6.39
CA LEU A 206 -10.82 8.14 -6.62
C LEU A 206 -12.07 7.56 -7.29
N ALA A 207 -13.25 7.98 -6.85
CA ALA A 207 -14.52 7.59 -7.42
C ALA A 207 -14.60 7.97 -8.91
N ARG A 208 -14.15 9.17 -9.27
CA ARG A 208 -14.06 9.61 -10.67
C ARG A 208 -13.05 8.81 -11.49
N GLU A 209 -11.87 8.54 -10.93
CA GLU A 209 -10.82 7.75 -11.60
C GLU A 209 -11.31 6.33 -11.93
N LEU A 210 -12.01 5.70 -11.00
CA LEU A 210 -12.47 4.31 -11.14
C LEU A 210 -13.87 4.17 -11.76
N GLY A 211 -14.55 5.29 -12.06
CA GLY A 211 -15.94 5.26 -12.52
C GLY A 211 -16.92 4.65 -11.50
N MET A 212 -16.63 4.78 -10.20
CA MET A 212 -17.41 4.21 -9.09
C MET A 212 -18.25 5.26 -8.37
N THR A 213 -19.31 4.82 -7.69
CA THR A 213 -20.09 5.66 -6.76
C THR A 213 -19.67 5.43 -5.33
N VAL A 214 -19.69 6.47 -4.50
CA VAL A 214 -19.41 6.36 -3.06
C VAL A 214 -20.71 6.07 -2.29
N GLY A 215 -20.78 4.90 -1.64
CA GLY A 215 -21.88 4.54 -0.75
C GLY A 215 -21.72 5.15 0.65
N SER A 216 -22.81 5.15 1.43
CA SER A 216 -22.78 5.63 2.82
C SER A 216 -22.48 4.50 3.80
N VAL A 217 -21.75 4.81 4.88
CA VAL A 217 -21.50 3.91 6.03
C VAL A 217 -21.56 4.72 7.34
N PRO A 218 -22.77 5.03 7.86
CA PRO A 218 -22.92 5.79 9.09
C PRO A 218 -22.28 5.13 10.31
N GLU A 219 -22.20 3.80 10.35
CA GLU A 219 -21.60 2.99 11.43
C GLU A 219 -20.11 3.28 11.63
N LEU A 220 -19.45 3.88 10.63
CA LEU A 220 -18.04 4.29 10.69
C LEU A 220 -17.87 5.81 10.68
N GLY A 221 -18.93 6.59 10.88
CA GLY A 221 -18.84 8.00 11.30
C GLY A 221 -18.70 8.11 12.82
N GLU A 222 -18.16 9.23 13.33
CA GLU A 222 -18.02 9.43 14.79
C GLU A 222 -19.37 9.33 15.52
N GLU A 223 -20.43 9.97 15.01
CA GLU A 223 -21.75 9.91 15.64
C GLU A 223 -22.35 8.49 15.64
N GLY A 224 -22.27 7.78 14.51
CA GLY A 224 -22.78 6.40 14.43
C GLY A 224 -21.96 5.42 15.25
N PHE A 225 -20.63 5.58 15.25
CA PHE A 225 -19.73 4.74 16.04
C PHE A 225 -19.85 5.01 17.54
N ASP A 226 -20.06 6.25 17.97
CA ASP A 226 -20.30 6.57 19.38
C ASP A 226 -21.65 6.01 19.87
N ALA A 227 -22.66 5.97 18.99
CA ALA A 227 -23.97 5.41 19.30
C ALA A 227 -23.96 3.87 19.38
N ASP A 228 -23.28 3.20 18.44
CA ASP A 228 -23.13 1.74 18.42
C ASP A 228 -21.74 1.33 17.88
N PRO A 229 -20.72 1.26 18.76
CA PRO A 229 -19.38 0.84 18.36
C PRO A 229 -19.35 -0.60 17.83
N GLN A 230 -20.27 -1.45 18.30
CA GLN A 230 -20.30 -2.86 17.92
C GLN A 230 -20.73 -3.04 16.48
N ALA A 231 -21.73 -2.29 16.01
CA ALA A 231 -22.14 -2.30 14.60
C ALA A 231 -20.99 -1.95 13.65
N GLY A 232 -20.18 -0.93 13.98
CA GLY A 232 -19.00 -0.56 13.19
C GLY A 232 -17.92 -1.64 13.14
N VAL A 233 -17.66 -2.30 14.28
CA VAL A 233 -16.69 -3.42 14.35
C VAL A 233 -17.20 -4.66 13.61
N GLU A 234 -18.49 -4.99 13.74
CA GLU A 234 -19.12 -6.11 13.04
C GLU A 234 -19.11 -5.91 11.52
N LEU A 235 -19.37 -4.68 11.06
CA LEU A 235 -19.29 -4.33 9.63
C LEU A 235 -17.89 -4.60 9.08
N VAL A 236 -16.83 -4.10 9.73
CA VAL A 236 -15.45 -4.31 9.25
C VAL A 236 -15.04 -5.78 9.36
N THR A 237 -15.48 -6.47 10.41
CA THR A 237 -15.23 -7.91 10.58
C THR A 237 -15.90 -8.73 9.46
N GLY A 238 -17.13 -8.38 9.09
CA GLY A 238 -17.86 -9.01 7.99
C GLY A 238 -17.14 -8.82 6.65
N LEU A 239 -16.67 -7.59 6.36
CA LEU A 239 -15.90 -7.31 5.15
C LEU A 239 -14.56 -8.07 5.11
N LEU A 240 -13.89 -8.23 6.26
CA LEU A 240 -12.65 -9.00 6.37
C LEU A 240 -12.88 -10.51 6.15
N ALA A 241 -14.05 -11.02 6.54
CA ALA A 241 -14.42 -12.44 6.45
C ALA A 241 -15.05 -12.84 5.10
N ASP A 242 -15.33 -11.87 4.22
CA ASP A 242 -15.94 -12.12 2.91
C ASP A 242 -14.95 -12.87 1.98
N ALA A 243 -15.18 -14.17 1.82
CA ALA A 243 -14.36 -15.05 1.00
C ALA A 243 -14.53 -14.80 -0.51
N ASP A 244 -15.69 -14.26 -0.90
CA ASP A 244 -16.07 -14.03 -2.30
C ASP A 244 -15.71 -12.60 -2.76
N ALA A 245 -15.07 -11.80 -1.90
CA ALA A 245 -14.64 -10.47 -2.22
C ALA A 245 -13.66 -10.45 -3.40
N VAL A 246 -14.06 -9.78 -4.48
CA VAL A 246 -13.29 -9.59 -5.72
C VAL A 246 -12.22 -8.49 -5.63
N GLY A 247 -12.20 -7.75 -4.52
CA GLY A 247 -11.23 -6.68 -4.25
C GLY A 247 -11.55 -5.98 -2.91
N PRO A 248 -10.66 -5.12 -2.39
CA PRO A 248 -10.90 -4.45 -1.12
C PRO A 248 -12.01 -3.40 -1.19
N VAL A 249 -12.65 -3.16 -0.05
CA VAL A 249 -13.56 -2.02 0.15
C VAL A 249 -12.79 -0.85 0.72
N VAL A 250 -12.81 0.30 0.03
CA VAL A 250 -12.26 1.55 0.53
C VAL A 250 -13.30 2.25 1.38
N ILE A 251 -12.96 2.57 2.63
CA ILE A 251 -13.87 3.23 3.55
C ILE A 251 -13.22 4.51 4.06
N CYS A 252 -13.80 5.67 3.74
CA CYS A 252 -13.37 6.93 4.35
C CYS A 252 -14.11 7.20 5.66
N SER A 253 -13.35 7.43 6.73
CA SER A 253 -13.85 7.60 8.10
C SER A 253 -13.06 8.70 8.83
N GLN A 254 -13.28 8.83 10.14
CA GLN A 254 -12.80 9.89 11.01
C GLN A 254 -11.73 9.41 12.00
N GLY A 255 -11.12 10.38 12.69
CA GLY A 255 -9.96 10.13 13.56
C GLY A 255 -10.30 9.43 14.88
N GLY A 256 -11.55 9.46 15.34
CA GLY A 256 -12.01 8.69 16.51
C GLY A 256 -12.35 7.23 16.18
N ALA A 257 -13.13 7.01 15.12
CA ALA A 257 -13.64 5.67 14.77
C ALA A 257 -12.54 4.71 14.29
N ILE A 258 -11.61 5.17 13.44
CA ILE A 258 -10.56 4.30 12.86
C ILE A 258 -9.69 3.65 13.95
N PRO A 259 -9.06 4.41 14.89
CA PRO A 259 -8.27 3.80 15.95
C PRO A 259 -9.07 2.83 16.85
N ALA A 260 -10.33 3.15 17.14
CA ALA A 260 -11.18 2.30 17.97
C ALA A 260 -11.48 0.94 17.30
N VAL A 261 -11.84 0.96 16.01
CA VAL A 261 -12.01 -0.27 15.21
C VAL A 261 -10.73 -1.09 15.18
N LEU A 262 -9.58 -0.46 14.90
CA LEU A 262 -8.30 -1.15 14.84
C LEU A 262 -7.92 -1.83 16.17
N LEU A 263 -8.16 -1.16 17.30
CA LEU A 263 -7.96 -1.74 18.62
C LEU A 263 -8.89 -2.93 18.88
N ALA A 264 -10.17 -2.80 18.55
CA ALA A 264 -11.15 -3.88 18.71
C ALA A 264 -10.80 -5.13 17.88
N LEU A 265 -10.24 -4.94 16.68
CA LEU A 265 -9.78 -6.03 15.82
C LEU A 265 -8.44 -6.65 16.27
N GLY A 266 -7.77 -6.05 17.26
CA GLY A 266 -6.45 -6.47 17.71
C GLY A 266 -5.34 -6.18 16.69
N ALA A 267 -5.50 -5.11 15.89
CA ALA A 267 -4.52 -4.71 14.91
C ALA A 267 -3.17 -4.40 15.59
N ARG A 268 -2.09 -4.96 15.04
CA ARG A 268 -0.72 -4.65 15.45
C ARG A 268 -0.09 -3.74 14.40
N TRP A 269 0.81 -2.88 14.85
CA TRP A 269 1.49 -1.96 13.96
C TRP A 269 2.92 -1.70 14.38
N HIS A 270 3.72 -1.33 13.40
CA HIS A 270 5.15 -1.09 13.54
C HIS A 270 5.44 0.41 13.43
N GLY A 271 6.49 0.89 14.09
CA GLY A 271 7.00 2.25 13.86
C GLY A 271 6.50 3.35 14.81
N THR A 272 5.76 3.03 15.88
CA THR A 272 5.45 3.99 16.95
C THR A 272 5.69 3.36 18.32
N ALA A 273 6.97 3.22 18.71
CA ALA A 273 7.31 2.77 20.04
C ALA A 273 6.62 3.66 21.10
N GLY A 274 5.79 3.06 21.96
CA GLY A 274 5.09 3.75 23.05
C GLY A 274 3.77 4.44 22.69
N ALA A 275 3.27 4.35 21.45
CA ALA A 275 1.93 4.86 21.15
C ALA A 275 0.85 3.92 21.75
N LEU A 276 -0.06 4.50 22.53
CA LEU A 276 -1.19 3.78 23.13
C LEU A 276 -2.34 3.55 22.13
N TRP A 277 -2.32 4.26 20.99
CA TRP A 277 -3.39 4.25 19.98
C TRP A 277 -2.81 4.05 18.58
N PRO A 278 -3.50 3.31 17.70
CA PRO A 278 -3.12 3.17 16.31
C PRO A 278 -2.97 4.55 15.63
N PRO A 279 -1.91 4.78 14.83
CA PRO A 279 -1.77 6.04 14.11
C PRO A 279 -2.91 6.23 13.11
N SER A 280 -3.35 7.47 12.98
CA SER A 280 -4.45 7.82 12.08
C SER A 280 -4.25 9.25 11.62
N ALA A 281 -3.24 9.56 10.80
CA ALA A 281 -3.02 10.91 10.27
C ALA A 281 -4.11 11.26 9.24
N LYS A 282 -4.45 12.55 9.07
CA LYS A 282 -5.42 12.97 8.05
C LYS A 282 -4.90 12.58 6.65
N GLY A 283 -5.71 11.86 5.87
CA GLY A 283 -5.31 11.31 4.57
C GLY A 283 -4.50 10.01 4.65
N SER A 284 -4.36 9.41 5.84
CA SER A 284 -3.70 8.11 5.99
C SER A 284 -4.61 6.95 5.63
N VAL A 285 -4.00 5.80 5.32
CA VAL A 285 -4.67 4.57 4.92
C VAL A 285 -4.16 3.40 5.75
N TRP A 286 -5.08 2.57 6.21
CA TRP A 286 -4.79 1.23 6.71
C TRP A 286 -5.26 0.21 5.69
N ALA A 287 -4.36 -0.62 5.19
CA ALA A 287 -4.71 -1.80 4.41
C ALA A 287 -4.83 -3.01 5.34
N LEU A 288 -6.02 -3.56 5.44
CA LEU A 288 -6.39 -4.60 6.38
C LEU A 288 -6.74 -5.89 5.65
N GLY A 289 -6.20 -7.01 6.14
CA GLY A 289 -6.58 -8.35 5.70
C GLY A 289 -6.48 -9.34 6.84
N GLY A 290 -7.25 -10.42 6.78
CA GLY A 290 -7.19 -11.52 7.73
C GLY A 290 -8.41 -11.53 8.62
N ARG A 291 -8.24 -12.02 9.84
CA ARG A 291 -9.32 -12.15 10.82
C ARG A 291 -8.95 -11.43 12.11
N PRO A 292 -9.92 -11.05 12.95
CA PRO A 292 -9.64 -10.49 14.27
C PRO A 292 -8.62 -11.34 15.05
N GLY A 293 -7.61 -10.70 15.64
CA GLY A 293 -6.51 -11.36 16.36
C GLY A 293 -5.39 -11.97 15.48
N ALA A 294 -5.59 -12.07 14.17
CA ALA A 294 -4.58 -12.46 13.18
C ALA A 294 -4.65 -11.52 11.96
N LEU A 295 -4.70 -10.22 12.25
CA LEU A 295 -4.88 -9.16 11.27
C LEU A 295 -3.53 -8.72 10.70
N VAL A 296 -3.45 -8.63 9.38
CA VAL A 296 -2.45 -7.81 8.68
C VAL A 296 -2.97 -6.40 8.64
N ALA A 297 -2.18 -5.45 9.11
CA ALA A 297 -2.54 -4.05 9.14
C ALA A 297 -1.36 -3.20 8.69
N ASP A 298 -1.35 -2.84 7.41
CA ASP A 298 -0.31 -1.99 6.84
C ASP A 298 -0.75 -0.52 6.89
N TYR A 299 0.04 0.31 7.57
CA TYR A 299 -0.23 1.74 7.69
C TYR A 299 0.56 2.56 6.67
N TYR A 300 -0.16 3.37 5.90
CA TYR A 300 0.38 4.35 4.95
C TYR A 300 -0.02 5.75 5.41
N ARG A 301 0.95 6.56 5.84
CA ARG A 301 0.67 7.85 6.47
C ARG A 301 0.06 8.87 5.51
N ASP A 302 0.62 8.99 4.32
CA ASP A 302 0.26 10.02 3.33
C ASP A 302 0.77 9.70 1.92
N PHE A 303 1.32 8.50 1.70
CA PHE A 303 2.01 8.10 0.46
C PHE A 303 3.05 9.12 0.00
N SER A 304 3.70 9.82 0.94
CA SER A 304 4.79 10.75 0.64
C SER A 304 6.07 10.02 0.25
N ALA A 305 6.99 10.77 -0.35
CA ALA A 305 8.32 10.29 -0.71
C ALA A 305 9.02 9.62 0.48
N ASP A 306 9.78 8.55 0.21
CA ASP A 306 10.69 8.02 1.21
C ASP A 306 11.78 9.05 1.52
N PRO A 307 12.10 9.34 2.80
CA PRO A 307 13.19 10.26 3.14
C PRO A 307 14.55 9.83 2.59
N ALA A 308 14.76 8.53 2.35
CA ALA A 308 15.96 7.97 1.73
C ALA A 308 15.86 7.86 0.19
N ALA A 309 14.79 8.35 -0.43
CA ALA A 309 14.74 8.51 -1.89
C ALA A 309 15.73 9.61 -2.34
N PRO A 310 16.27 9.54 -3.57
CA PRO A 310 17.17 10.56 -4.08
C PRO A 310 16.54 11.95 -4.01
N ALA A 311 17.31 12.96 -3.57
CA ALA A 311 16.87 14.35 -3.66
C ALA A 311 16.80 14.75 -5.14
N GLY A 312 15.59 15.02 -5.64
CA GLY A 312 15.41 15.41 -7.03
C GLY A 312 16.19 16.68 -7.35
N THR A 313 17.05 16.64 -8.37
CA THR A 313 17.50 17.86 -9.03
C THR A 313 16.36 18.32 -9.93
N LEU A 314 15.60 19.32 -9.49
CA LEU A 314 14.75 20.09 -10.39
C LEU A 314 15.65 20.76 -11.43
N THR A 315 15.93 20.07 -12.53
CA THR A 315 16.42 20.71 -13.73
C THR A 315 15.21 21.36 -14.41
N PRO A 316 15.19 22.69 -14.59
CA PRO A 316 14.12 23.30 -15.35
C PRO A 316 14.20 22.78 -16.77
N SER A 317 13.10 22.18 -17.23
CA SER A 317 12.88 21.83 -18.63
C SER A 317 13.15 23.07 -19.49
N THR A 318 14.24 23.04 -20.26
CA THR A 318 14.48 24.00 -21.35
C THR A 318 13.66 23.56 -22.56
N ALA A 319 12.35 23.78 -22.49
CA ALA A 319 11.49 23.78 -23.66
C ALA A 319 11.45 25.20 -24.26
N GLY A 320 11.87 25.34 -25.52
CA GLY A 320 11.44 26.45 -26.38
C GLY A 320 12.53 27.40 -26.90
N ARG A 321 13.45 26.90 -27.73
CA ARG A 321 13.88 27.63 -28.93
C ARG A 321 13.65 26.74 -30.13
N GLY A 322 12.68 27.13 -30.94
CA GLY A 322 12.19 26.48 -32.16
C GLY A 322 10.96 27.22 -32.60
#